data_AF-A0A1A2G7V2-F1
#
_entry.id   AF-A0A1A2G7V2-F1
#
_cell.length_a   1.000
_cell.length_b   1.000
_cell.length_c   1.000
_cell.angle_alpha   90.00
_cell.angle_beta   90.00
_cell.angle_gamma   90.00
#
_symmetry.space_group_name_H-M   'P 1'
#
loop_
_entity.id
_entity.type
_entity.pdbx_description
1 polymer ?
#
loop_
_entity_poly.entity_id
_entity_poly.type
_entity_poly.pdbx_seq_one_letter_code
_entity_poly.pdbx_strand_id
1 'polypeptide(L)'
;MDTHLSAQRFGEYLADPGRAIITAARGGRIVGYAMLVRDAADPTTAELSKIYVLAEHHGTGVAGALMDRALAAAEEWGARSVWLGVNQANQRAQRFYAKSGFRINGTRTFQVGARTENDYLMVRELGSAPPAATWPADTSFDSRPPASPR
;
A
#
# COMPACT_ATOMS: atom_id res chain seq x y z
N MET A 1 4.03 2.80 29.65
CA MET A 1 4.51 1.93 28.56
C MET A 1 3.61 2.06 27.32
N ASP A 2 3.18 3.27 26.93
CA ASP A 2 2.23 3.47 25.80
C ASP A 2 2.68 4.60 24.86
N THR A 3 3.96 4.65 24.55
CA THR A 3 4.56 5.78 23.83
C THR A 3 4.37 5.73 22.30
N HIS A 4 3.75 4.67 21.76
CA HIS A 4 3.65 4.41 20.32
C HIS A 4 2.24 4.62 19.73
N LEU A 5 1.19 4.77 20.55
CA LEU A 5 -0.20 4.94 20.12
C LEU A 5 -0.85 6.19 20.73
N SER A 6 -0.08 7.27 20.93
CA SER A 6 -0.61 8.54 21.45
C SER A 6 -1.21 9.41 20.33
N ALA A 7 -2.15 10.28 20.69
CA ALA A 7 -2.74 11.25 19.75
C ALA A 7 -1.66 12.12 19.06
N GLN A 8 -0.59 12.46 19.77
CA GLN A 8 0.55 13.19 19.22
C GLN A 8 1.27 12.41 18.10
N ARG A 9 1.48 11.10 18.28
CA ARG A 9 2.08 10.24 17.24
C ARG A 9 1.19 10.16 16.00
N PHE A 10 -0.12 10.11 16.18
CA PHE A 10 -1.06 10.21 15.05
C PHE A 10 -1.01 11.58 14.37
N GLY A 11 -0.85 12.68 15.13
CA GLY A 11 -0.62 14.01 14.57
C GLY A 11 0.64 14.08 13.70
N GLU A 12 1.75 13.50 14.17
CA GLU A 12 3.00 13.37 13.40
C GLU A 12 2.78 12.53 12.13
N TYR A 13 2.02 11.43 12.21
CA TYR A 13 1.73 10.60 11.04
C TYR A 13 0.88 11.31 9.99
N LEU A 14 -0.05 12.16 10.41
CA LEU A 14 -0.90 12.94 9.50
C LEU A 14 -0.10 14.03 8.75
N ALA A 15 1.01 14.47 9.33
CA ALA A 15 1.87 15.50 8.72
C ALA A 15 2.98 14.92 7.83
N ASP A 16 3.22 13.60 7.87
CA ASP A 16 4.28 12.93 7.11
C ASP A 16 3.81 12.58 5.69
N PRO A 17 4.39 13.18 4.63
CA PRO A 17 3.99 12.89 3.25
C PRO A 17 4.34 11.46 2.81
N GLY A 18 5.21 10.76 3.55
CA GLY A 18 5.49 9.34 3.38
C GLY A 18 4.43 8.42 4.01
N ARG A 19 3.36 8.96 4.60
CA ARG A 19 2.31 8.20 5.25
C ARG A 19 0.93 8.62 4.75
N ALA A 20 0.04 7.65 4.63
CA ALA A 20 -1.37 7.90 4.38
C ALA A 20 -2.20 7.23 5.48
N ILE A 21 -3.05 8.00 6.15
CA ILE A 21 -4.05 7.48 7.08
C ILE A 21 -5.41 7.61 6.41
N ILE A 22 -6.04 6.46 6.16
CA ILE A 22 -7.35 6.37 5.51
C ILE A 22 -8.34 5.94 6.55
N THR A 23 -9.44 6.67 6.71
CA THR A 23 -10.48 6.35 7.68
C THR A 23 -11.77 5.93 6.98
N ALA A 24 -12.47 4.98 7.58
CA ALA A 24 -13.85 4.64 7.23
C ALA A 24 -14.77 5.18 8.31
N ALA A 25 -15.79 5.94 7.91
CA ALA A 25 -16.76 6.51 8.83
C ALA A 25 -18.19 6.07 8.48
N ARG A 26 -19.02 5.86 9.51
CA ARG A 26 -20.47 5.68 9.40
C ARG A 26 -21.17 6.52 10.46
N GLY A 27 -22.19 7.29 10.05
CA GLY A 27 -22.93 8.16 10.96
C GLY A 27 -22.05 9.14 11.74
N GLY A 28 -20.99 9.67 11.11
CA GLY A 28 -20.04 10.59 11.75
C GLY A 28 -19.01 9.93 12.69
N ARG A 29 -19.04 8.61 12.87
CA ARG A 29 -18.08 7.88 13.71
C ARG A 29 -17.09 7.10 12.86
N ILE A 30 -15.81 7.15 13.22
CA ILE A 30 -14.77 6.30 12.61
C ILE A 30 -14.98 4.85 13.08
N VAL A 31 -15.15 3.95 12.10
CA VAL A 31 -15.42 2.53 12.31
C VAL A 31 -14.25 1.63 11.86
N GLY A 32 -13.24 2.22 11.23
CA GLY A 32 -12.01 1.56 10.85
C GLY A 32 -11.02 2.53 10.24
N TYR A 33 -9.77 2.10 10.14
CA TYR A 33 -8.73 2.84 9.45
C TYR A 33 -7.69 1.92 8.83
N ALA A 34 -6.99 2.44 7.83
CA ALA A 34 -5.80 1.85 7.26
C ALA A 34 -4.65 2.87 7.33
N MET A 35 -3.42 2.37 7.41
CA MET A 35 -2.22 3.18 7.37
C MET A 35 -1.25 2.60 6.35
N LEU A 36 -0.90 3.42 5.36
CA LEU A 36 0.18 3.14 4.43
C LEU A 36 1.42 3.93 4.82
N VAL A 37 2.57 3.31 4.55
CA VAL A 37 3.89 3.93 4.70
C VAL A 37 4.66 3.68 3.42
N ARG A 38 5.16 4.74 2.78
CA ARG A 38 6.07 4.61 1.64
C ARG A 38 7.39 4.04 2.13
N ASP A 39 7.93 3.07 1.41
CA ASP A 39 9.24 2.52 1.77
C ASP A 39 10.33 3.55 1.47
N ALA A 40 11.17 3.83 2.48
CA ALA A 40 12.25 4.79 2.37
C ALA A 40 13.45 4.24 1.57
N ALA A 41 13.61 2.91 1.52
CA ALA A 41 14.67 2.24 0.80
C ALA A 41 14.31 1.98 -0.67
N ASP A 42 13.04 1.73 -0.97
CA ASP A 42 12.52 1.60 -2.33
C ASP A 42 11.23 2.42 -2.54
N PRO A 43 11.32 3.63 -3.12
CA PRO A 43 10.17 4.50 -3.29
C PRO A 43 9.11 3.95 -4.28
N THR A 44 9.42 2.85 -4.97
CA THR A 44 8.49 2.10 -5.82
C THR A 44 7.69 1.06 -5.04
N THR A 45 7.80 1.01 -3.72
CA THR A 45 7.02 0.11 -2.86
C THR A 45 6.38 0.86 -1.69
N ALA A 46 5.29 0.29 -1.16
CA ALA A 46 4.66 0.79 0.05
C ALA A 46 4.28 -0.36 0.99
N GLU A 47 4.32 -0.10 2.29
CA GLU A 47 3.87 -1.01 3.33
C GLU A 47 2.43 -0.66 3.75
N LEU A 48 1.53 -1.64 3.71
CA LEU A 48 0.27 -1.55 4.45
C LEU A 48 0.54 -1.91 5.92
N SER A 49 0.94 -0.91 6.69
CA SER A 49 1.38 -1.08 8.08
C SER A 49 0.23 -1.43 9.03
N LYS A 50 -0.96 -0.87 8.81
CA LYS A 50 -2.14 -1.12 9.66
C LYS A 50 -3.40 -1.20 8.82
N ILE A 51 -4.30 -2.10 9.21
CA ILE A 51 -5.69 -2.08 8.78
C ILE A 51 -6.56 -2.68 9.87
N TYR A 52 -7.46 -1.86 10.43
CA TYR A 52 -8.33 -2.27 11.53
C TYR A 52 -9.74 -1.80 11.29
N VAL A 53 -10.69 -2.67 11.63
CA VAL A 53 -12.13 -2.40 11.59
C VAL A 53 -12.71 -2.86 12.91
N LEU A 54 -13.60 -2.06 13.50
CA LEU A 54 -14.33 -2.43 14.71
C LEU A 54 -15.07 -3.75 14.50
N ALA A 55 -15.11 -4.60 15.52
CA ALA A 55 -15.65 -5.96 15.42
C ALA A 55 -17.10 -6.01 14.91
N GLU A 56 -17.93 -5.08 15.37
CA GLU A 56 -19.34 -4.92 14.95
C GLU A 56 -19.52 -4.58 13.45
N HIS A 57 -18.46 -4.13 12.78
CA HIS A 57 -18.46 -3.83 11.34
C HIS A 57 -17.75 -4.89 10.49
N HIS A 58 -17.37 -6.03 11.07
CA HIS A 58 -16.83 -7.14 10.31
C HIS A 58 -17.89 -7.74 9.36
N GLY A 59 -17.48 -8.12 8.15
CA GLY A 59 -18.41 -8.66 7.13
C GLY A 59 -19.27 -7.61 6.41
N THR A 60 -19.19 -6.32 6.77
CA THR A 60 -20.00 -5.25 6.16
C THR A 60 -19.38 -4.60 4.91
N GLY A 61 -18.22 -5.10 4.46
CA GLY A 61 -17.45 -4.53 3.34
C GLY A 61 -16.47 -3.41 3.71
N VAL A 62 -16.50 -2.88 4.95
CA VAL A 62 -15.64 -1.77 5.40
C VAL A 62 -14.14 -2.06 5.19
N ALA A 63 -13.68 -3.27 5.54
CA ALA A 63 -12.27 -3.64 5.35
C ALA A 63 -11.87 -3.66 3.87
N GLY A 64 -12.77 -4.10 2.99
CA GLY A 64 -12.54 -4.09 1.54
C GLY A 64 -12.41 -2.66 1.01
N ALA A 65 -13.34 -1.78 1.38
CA ALA A 65 -13.29 -0.37 0.97
C ALA A 65 -12.01 0.34 1.48
N LEU A 66 -11.57 0.05 2.70
CA LEU A 66 -10.30 0.55 3.23
C LEU A 66 -9.10 0.03 2.42
N MET A 67 -9.10 -1.26 2.06
CA MET A 67 -8.05 -1.87 1.24
C MET A 67 -7.99 -1.23 -0.15
N ASP A 68 -9.14 -1.08 -0.83
CA ASP A 68 -9.19 -0.50 -2.17
C ASP A 68 -8.66 0.94 -2.18
N ARG A 69 -9.02 1.74 -1.16
CA ARG A 69 -8.50 3.09 -0.99
C ARG A 69 -7.01 3.11 -0.66
N ALA A 70 -6.53 2.18 0.15
CA ALA A 70 -5.12 2.01 0.46
C ALA A 70 -4.28 1.73 -0.78
N LEU A 71 -4.76 0.82 -1.65
CA LEU A 71 -4.06 0.48 -2.88
C LEU A 71 -4.07 1.62 -3.89
N ALA A 72 -5.20 2.33 -4.03
CA ALA A 72 -5.27 3.53 -4.87
C ALA A 72 -4.27 4.61 -4.41
N ALA A 73 -4.15 4.84 -3.09
CA ALA A 73 -3.17 5.78 -2.56
C ALA A 73 -1.72 5.35 -2.87
N ALA A 74 -1.41 4.05 -2.83
CA ALA A 74 -0.11 3.54 -3.26
C ALA A 74 0.14 3.74 -4.77
N GLU A 75 -0.87 3.57 -5.61
CA GLU A 75 -0.77 3.85 -7.05
C GLU A 75 -0.54 5.35 -7.32
N GLU A 76 -1.24 6.24 -6.63
CA GLU A 76 -1.03 7.70 -6.68
C GLU A 76 0.39 8.09 -6.24
N TRP A 77 0.98 7.31 -5.34
CA TRP A 77 2.36 7.45 -4.92
C TRP A 77 3.38 6.99 -5.97
N GLY A 78 2.94 6.32 -7.04
CA GLY A 78 3.81 5.69 -8.03
C GLY A 78 4.42 4.38 -7.54
N ALA A 79 3.86 3.77 -6.49
CA ALA A 79 4.29 2.44 -6.05
C ALA A 79 3.89 1.39 -7.10
N ARG A 80 4.78 0.44 -7.35
CA ARG A 80 4.58 -0.71 -8.20
C ARG A 80 4.09 -1.92 -7.42
N SER A 81 4.33 -1.96 -6.11
CA SER A 81 3.84 -3.03 -5.25
C SER A 81 3.53 -2.53 -3.85
N VAL A 82 2.63 -3.26 -3.17
CA VAL A 82 2.31 -3.08 -1.76
C VAL A 82 2.61 -4.37 -1.03
N TRP A 83 3.27 -4.26 0.12
CA TRP A 83 3.57 -5.39 0.98
C TRP A 83 2.99 -5.22 2.38
N LEU A 84 2.82 -6.34 3.08
CA LEU A 84 2.39 -6.37 4.48
C LEU A 84 2.97 -7.58 5.21
N GLY A 85 3.10 -7.44 6.52
CA GLY A 85 3.33 -8.56 7.45
C GLY A 85 2.00 -9.07 8.01
N VAL A 86 1.82 -10.38 8.07
CA VAL A 86 0.68 -11.00 8.75
C VAL A 86 1.10 -12.24 9.53
N ASN A 87 0.73 -12.29 10.81
CA ASN A 87 1.00 -13.44 11.66
C ASN A 87 0.49 -14.74 11.04
N GLN A 88 1.33 -15.78 11.05
CA GLN A 88 1.04 -17.09 10.45
C GLN A 88 -0.15 -17.82 11.10
N ALA A 89 -0.48 -17.52 12.36
CA ALA A 89 -1.69 -18.03 13.02
C ALA A 89 -2.97 -17.28 12.63
N ASN A 90 -2.87 -16.06 12.06
CA ASN A 90 -4.03 -15.25 11.70
C ASN A 90 -4.60 -15.62 10.33
N GLN A 91 -5.13 -16.85 10.22
CA GLN A 91 -5.69 -17.37 8.97
C GLN A 91 -6.84 -16.51 8.41
N ARG A 92 -7.58 -15.82 9.28
CA ARG A 92 -8.65 -14.91 8.87
C ARG A 92 -8.10 -13.73 8.07
N ALA A 93 -7.06 -13.07 8.58
CA ALA A 93 -6.41 -11.96 7.88
C ALA A 93 -5.72 -12.43 6.59
N GLN A 94 -5.03 -13.58 6.64
CA GLN A 94 -4.40 -14.17 5.45
C GLN A 94 -5.42 -14.41 4.31
N ARG A 95 -6.59 -14.99 4.62
CA ARG A 95 -7.67 -15.17 3.62
C ARG A 95 -8.20 -13.84 3.09
N PHE A 96 -8.31 -12.83 3.94
CA PHE A 96 -8.72 -11.49 3.52
C PHE A 96 -7.69 -10.89 2.54
N TYR A 97 -6.41 -10.89 2.89
CA TYR A 97 -5.36 -10.37 2.01
C TYR A 97 -5.23 -11.14 0.70
N ALA A 98 -5.34 -12.47 0.74
CA ALA A 98 -5.35 -13.31 -0.45
C ALA A 98 -6.51 -12.94 -1.40
N LYS A 99 -7.71 -12.73 -0.86
CA LYS A 99 -8.87 -12.24 -1.65
C LYS A 99 -8.64 -10.84 -2.20
N SER A 100 -7.90 -10.00 -1.49
CA SER A 100 -7.46 -8.69 -1.95
C SER A 100 -6.27 -8.73 -2.92
N GLY A 101 -5.86 -9.90 -3.41
CA GLY A 101 -4.83 -10.05 -4.45
C GLY A 101 -3.39 -10.16 -3.93
N PHE A 102 -3.18 -10.20 -2.62
CA PHE A 102 -1.86 -10.43 -2.04
C PHE A 102 -1.45 -11.90 -2.10
N ARG A 103 -0.16 -12.16 -2.27
CA ARG A 103 0.42 -13.50 -2.29
C ARG A 103 1.59 -13.55 -1.31
N ILE A 104 1.82 -14.71 -0.69
CA ILE A 104 2.96 -14.91 0.20
C ILE A 104 4.25 -14.82 -0.64
N ASN A 105 5.17 -13.94 -0.24
CA ASN A 105 6.47 -13.71 -0.87
C ASN A 105 7.64 -13.96 0.08
N GLY A 106 7.37 -14.34 1.33
CA GLY A 106 8.42 -14.64 2.30
C GLY A 106 7.88 -14.82 3.71
N THR A 107 8.81 -14.94 4.65
CA THR A 107 8.51 -14.99 6.08
C THR A 107 9.45 -14.07 6.83
N ARG A 108 8.98 -13.59 7.99
CA ARG A 108 9.80 -12.83 8.93
C ARG A 108 9.55 -13.35 10.32
N THR A 109 10.64 -13.64 11.03
CA THR A 109 10.60 -14.03 12.45
C THR A 109 11.26 -12.95 13.28
N PHE A 110 10.59 -12.53 14.36
CA PHE A 110 11.11 -11.51 15.27
C PHE A 110 10.60 -11.75 16.69
N GLN A 111 11.28 -11.16 17.68
CA GLN A 111 10.88 -11.27 19.08
C GLN A 111 10.03 -10.08 19.51
N VAL A 112 8.93 -10.36 20.21
CA VAL A 112 8.08 -9.39 20.90
C VAL A 112 8.05 -9.76 22.38
N GLY A 113 8.87 -9.08 23.18
CA GLY A 113 9.12 -9.48 24.57
C GLY A 113 9.72 -10.90 24.61
N ALA A 114 9.07 -11.80 25.34
CA ALA A 114 9.49 -13.21 25.43
C ALA A 114 8.89 -14.12 24.35
N ARG A 115 8.08 -13.58 23.43
CA ARG A 115 7.39 -14.36 22.39
C ARG A 115 8.09 -14.21 21.05
N THR A 116 8.19 -15.31 20.32
CA THR A 116 8.62 -15.30 18.92
C THR A 116 7.38 -15.16 18.05
N GLU A 117 7.33 -14.11 17.24
CA GLU A 117 6.30 -13.91 16.23
C GLU A 117 6.83 -14.39 14.88
N ASN A 118 5.95 -15.09 14.15
CA ASN A 118 6.23 -15.55 12.80
C ASN A 118 5.18 -14.95 11.87
N ASP A 119 5.64 -14.13 10.95
CA ASP A 119 4.80 -13.48 9.96
C ASP A 119 5.07 -14.05 8.57
N TYR A 120 4.01 -14.16 7.77
CA TYR A 120 4.13 -14.15 6.33
C TYR A 120 4.32 -12.72 5.86
N LEU A 121 5.26 -12.51 4.94
CA LEU A 121 5.31 -11.30 4.12
C LEU A 121 4.45 -11.57 2.89
N MET A 122 3.40 -10.79 2.73
CA MET A 122 2.53 -10.88 1.56
C MET A 122 2.68 -9.64 0.69
N VAL A 123 2.73 -9.83 -0.62
CA VAL A 123 2.93 -8.77 -1.63
C VAL A 123 1.82 -8.82 -2.65
N ARG A 124 1.38 -7.63 -3.08
CA ARG A 124 0.52 -7.43 -4.24
C ARG A 124 1.22 -6.47 -5.20
N GLU A 125 1.41 -6.91 -6.44
CA GLU A 125 1.78 -6.02 -7.54
C GLU A 125 0.60 -5.11 -7.90
N LEU A 126 0.90 -3.85 -8.14
CA LEU A 126 -0.02 -2.85 -8.67
C LEU A 126 0.13 -2.81 -10.19
N GLY A 127 -0.94 -2.42 -10.91
CA GLY A 127 -0.95 -2.45 -12.37
C GLY A 127 0.22 -1.65 -12.97
N SER A 128 0.95 -2.29 -13.89
CA SER A 128 2.07 -1.72 -14.63
C SER A 128 1.65 -0.46 -15.40
N ALA A 129 2.19 0.71 -15.04
CA ALA A 129 2.74 1.57 -16.08
C ALA A 129 4.16 1.07 -16.35
N PRO A 130 4.55 0.72 -17.59
CA PRO A 130 5.97 0.64 -17.90
C PRO A 130 6.61 2.00 -17.53
N PRO A 131 7.89 2.04 -17.10
CA PRO A 131 8.60 3.32 -17.12
C PRO A 131 8.36 3.95 -18.49
N ALA A 132 8.02 5.25 -18.50
CA ALA A 132 7.77 6.04 -19.70
C ALA A 132 8.69 5.55 -20.80
N ALA A 133 8.12 5.18 -21.95
CA ALA A 133 8.86 4.68 -23.09
C ALA A 133 10.17 5.48 -23.20
N THR A 134 11.30 4.82 -22.92
CA THR A 134 12.60 5.34 -23.32
C THR A 134 12.56 5.34 -24.83
N TRP A 135 12.14 6.46 -25.39
CA TRP A 135 12.36 6.75 -26.78
C TRP A 135 13.88 6.67 -26.96
N PRO A 136 14.40 5.80 -27.85
CA PRO A 136 15.81 5.88 -28.18
C PRO A 136 16.08 7.30 -28.69
N ALA A 137 17.08 7.95 -28.10
CA ALA A 137 17.66 9.18 -28.62
C ALA A 137 18.44 8.85 -29.90
N ASP A 138 17.71 8.44 -30.94
CA ASP A 138 18.12 8.29 -32.33
C ASP A 138 16.90 7.75 -33.09
N THR A 139 16.10 8.66 -33.62
CA THR A 139 15.41 8.37 -34.89
C THR A 139 15.21 9.72 -35.56
N SER A 140 16.25 10.13 -36.28
CA SER A 140 16.21 11.25 -37.19
C SER A 140 15.21 10.91 -38.30
N PHE A 141 13.98 11.40 -38.19
CA PHE A 141 13.03 11.36 -39.31
C PHE A 141 13.29 12.61 -40.16
N ASP A 142 14.13 12.46 -41.17
CA ASP A 142 14.39 13.46 -42.21
C ASP A 142 13.05 13.84 -42.86
N SER A 143 12.50 14.97 -42.43
CA SER A 143 11.32 15.58 -43.00
C SER A 143 11.78 16.72 -43.90
N ARG A 144 12.41 16.38 -45.03
CA ARG A 144 12.53 17.33 -46.14
C ARG A 144 11.15 17.54 -46.77
N PRO A 145 10.63 18.78 -46.84
CA PRO A 145 9.42 19.04 -47.61
C PRO A 145 9.69 18.83 -49.10
N PRO A 146 8.73 18.30 -49.88
CA PRO A 146 8.86 18.20 -51.33
C PRO A 146 8.95 19.61 -51.95
N ALA A 147 9.85 19.76 -52.91
CA ALA A 147 10.03 20.98 -53.69
C ALA A 147 8.73 21.39 -54.41
N SER A 148 8.34 22.65 -54.28
CA SER A 148 7.27 23.26 -55.07
C SER A 148 7.71 23.39 -56.54
N PRO A 149 6.89 22.98 -57.52
CA PRO A 149 7.20 23.22 -58.92
C PRO A 149 6.76 24.62 -59.39
N ARG A 150 7.75 25.34 -59.95
CA ARG A 150 7.71 26.54 -60.83
C ARG A 150 7.13 27.84 -60.30
#